data_AF-A0A960ZK41-F1
#
_entry.id   AF-A0A960ZK41-F1
#
_cell.length_a   1.000
_cell.length_b   1.000
_cell.length_c   1.000
_cell.angle_alpha   90.00
_cell.angle_beta   90.00
_cell.angle_gamma   90.00
#
_symmetry.space_group_name_H-M   'P 1'
#
loop_
_entity.id
_entity.type
_entity.pdbx_description
1 polymer ?
#
loop_
_entity_poly.entity_id
_entity_poly.type
_entity_poly.pdbx_seq_one_letter_code
_entity_poly.pdbx_strand_id
1 'polypeptide(L)'
;MNIERPTKNIIRKYLENWENLENYVLQESSLTKLFKETYPENNDMNDVLIKVCSLNDFYSTNIFSPFLVAKHIVALNIDARLQSGDLSLVNEIANVTVSTDKSINFYSFATKYCSHHQPVLYPIFDSFVEKLLMYFKRRDKFYKFYKYELRDYSKYKNILKKFQNYYSLNDFNLKELDKYLWQAGKEYFPKKY
;
A
#
# COMPACT_ATOMS: atom_id res chain seq x y z
N MET A 1 -26.06 1.75 -0.67
CA MET A 1 -25.04 0.89 -0.03
C MET A 1 -24.70 1.46 1.33
N ASN A 2 -24.87 0.66 2.39
CA ASN A 2 -24.57 1.06 3.76
C ASN A 2 -23.45 0.17 4.30
N ILE A 3 -22.24 0.72 4.39
CA ILE A 3 -21.07 0.01 4.92
C ILE A 3 -21.09 0.15 6.43
N GLU A 4 -20.80 -0.90 7.20
CA GLU A 4 -20.83 -0.77 8.66
C GLU A 4 -19.83 0.29 9.17
N ARG A 5 -20.17 1.00 10.26
CA ARG A 5 -19.26 1.97 10.87
C ARG A 5 -18.05 1.20 11.44
N PRO A 6 -16.81 1.65 11.15
CA PRO A 6 -15.62 1.05 11.75
C PRO A 6 -15.69 1.12 13.28
N THR A 7 -15.56 -0.03 13.91
CA THR A 7 -15.41 -0.20 15.37
C THR A 7 -14.34 -1.24 15.64
N LYS A 8 -13.80 -1.29 16.87
CA LYS A 8 -12.78 -2.27 17.23
C LYS A 8 -13.22 -3.72 16.95
N ASN A 9 -14.49 -4.05 17.19
CA ASN A 9 -15.03 -5.39 16.92
C ASN A 9 -15.09 -5.70 15.42
N ILE A 10 -15.46 -4.72 14.59
CA ILE A 10 -15.46 -4.89 13.14
C ILE A 10 -14.05 -5.05 12.60
N ILE A 11 -13.07 -4.26 13.06
CA ILE A 11 -11.67 -4.45 12.65
C ILE A 11 -11.19 -5.86 13.01
N ARG A 12 -11.42 -6.32 14.25
CA ARG A 12 -11.04 -7.68 14.69
C ARG A 12 -11.68 -8.77 13.83
N LYS A 13 -12.97 -8.67 13.53
CA LYS A 13 -13.67 -9.61 12.65
C LYS A 13 -12.99 -9.71 11.27
N TYR A 14 -12.62 -8.59 10.65
CA TYR A 14 -11.91 -8.61 9.38
C TYR A 14 -10.48 -9.15 9.52
N LEU A 15 -9.79 -8.90 10.64
CA LEU A 15 -8.47 -9.48 10.88
C LEU A 15 -8.53 -11.01 11.09
N GLU A 16 -9.56 -11.53 11.75
CA GLU A 16 -9.81 -12.97 11.88
C GLU A 16 -10.14 -13.60 10.52
N ASN A 17 -10.97 -12.93 9.71
CA ASN A 17 -11.27 -13.38 8.35
C ASN A 17 -10.04 -13.45 7.45
N TRP A 18 -9.06 -12.56 7.65
CA TRP A 18 -7.82 -12.55 6.88
C TRP A 18 -7.06 -13.87 6.97
N GLU A 19 -7.04 -14.51 8.14
CA GLU A 19 -6.32 -15.77 8.36
C GLU A 19 -6.91 -16.94 7.55
N ASN A 20 -8.18 -16.83 7.13
CA ASN A 20 -8.85 -17.82 6.29
C ASN A 20 -8.66 -17.57 4.78
N LEU A 21 -7.96 -16.49 4.40
CA LEU A 21 -7.67 -16.16 3.01
C LEU A 21 -6.34 -16.79 2.57
N GLU A 22 -6.27 -18.13 2.55
CA GLU A 22 -5.04 -18.92 2.40
C GLU A 22 -4.12 -18.42 1.28
N ASN A 23 -4.67 -18.16 0.09
CA ASN A 23 -3.90 -17.68 -1.05
C ASN A 23 -3.24 -16.31 -0.79
N TYR A 24 -3.96 -15.38 -0.14
CA TYR A 24 -3.44 -14.05 0.18
C TYR A 24 -2.43 -14.10 1.32
N VAL A 25 -2.66 -14.94 2.32
CA VAL A 25 -1.74 -15.16 3.44
C VAL A 25 -0.40 -15.73 2.92
N LEU A 26 -0.45 -16.72 2.04
CA LEU A 26 0.75 -17.34 1.48
C LEU A 26 1.52 -16.38 0.55
N GLN A 27 0.83 -15.57 -0.24
CA GLN A 27 1.46 -14.53 -1.07
C GLN A 27 2.16 -13.48 -0.19
N GLU A 28 1.50 -13.01 0.87
CA GLU A 28 2.08 -12.03 1.79
C GLU A 28 3.28 -12.59 2.57
N SER A 29 3.22 -13.83 3.04
CA SER A 29 4.35 -14.45 3.74
C SER A 29 5.53 -14.70 2.80
N SER A 30 5.28 -15.10 1.56
CA SER A 30 6.31 -15.28 0.53
C SER A 30 7.01 -13.96 0.17
N LEU A 31 6.25 -12.87 0.01
CA LEU A 31 6.83 -11.54 -0.21
C LEU A 31 7.59 -11.05 1.03
N THR A 32 7.07 -11.31 2.23
CA THR A 32 7.76 -10.95 3.48
C THR A 32 9.12 -11.63 3.55
N LYS A 33 9.20 -12.94 3.26
CA LYS A 33 10.46 -13.67 3.18
C LYS A 33 11.39 -13.07 2.14
N LEU A 34 10.89 -12.80 0.93
CA LEU A 34 11.69 -12.23 -0.15
C LEU A 34 12.30 -10.86 0.22
N PHE A 35 11.50 -9.95 0.79
CA PHE A 35 11.90 -8.57 1.07
C PHE A 35 12.67 -8.38 2.37
N LYS A 36 12.61 -9.33 3.32
CA LYS A 36 13.23 -9.17 4.64
C LYS A 36 14.34 -10.16 4.94
N GLU A 37 14.31 -11.33 4.31
CA GLU A 37 15.27 -12.40 4.58
C GLU A 37 16.15 -12.65 3.37
N THR A 38 15.55 -12.83 2.18
CA THR A 38 16.32 -13.19 0.97
C THR A 38 17.05 -11.99 0.38
N TYR A 39 16.34 -10.88 0.13
CA TYR A 39 16.86 -9.67 -0.54
C TYR A 39 16.47 -8.40 0.23
N PRO A 40 17.05 -8.19 1.43
CA PRO A 40 16.65 -7.09 2.31
C PRO A 40 17.00 -5.69 1.79
N GLU A 41 18.05 -5.57 0.99
CA GLU A 41 18.58 -4.29 0.49
C GLU A 41 18.06 -3.94 -0.91
N ASN A 42 18.31 -2.71 -1.37
CA ASN A 42 17.83 -2.16 -2.63
C ASN A 42 18.98 -1.66 -3.54
N ASN A 43 20.19 -2.19 -3.33
CA ASN A 43 21.43 -1.77 -4.00
C ASN A 43 21.87 -2.73 -5.13
N ASP A 44 21.38 -3.97 -5.17
CA ASP A 44 21.64 -4.93 -6.25
C ASP A 44 20.49 -4.97 -7.28
N MET A 45 20.85 -4.96 -8.57
CA MET A 45 19.89 -4.90 -9.67
C MET A 45 19.09 -6.21 -9.84
N ASN A 46 19.71 -7.37 -9.63
CA ASN A 46 19.04 -8.66 -9.78
C ASN A 46 18.04 -8.88 -8.65
N ASP A 47 18.46 -8.57 -7.43
CA ASP A 47 17.65 -8.67 -6.22
C ASP A 47 16.42 -7.77 -6.31
N VAL A 48 16.62 -6.50 -6.68
CA VAL A 48 15.52 -5.54 -6.88
C VAL A 48 14.60 -5.99 -8.01
N LEU A 49 15.13 -6.49 -9.13
CA LEU A 49 14.31 -6.97 -10.24
C LEU A 49 13.39 -8.13 -9.83
N ILE A 50 13.90 -9.10 -9.07
CA ILE A 50 13.09 -10.21 -8.54
C ILE A 50 11.99 -9.68 -7.63
N LYS A 51 12.31 -8.76 -6.72
CA LYS A 51 11.32 -8.10 -5.85
C LYS A 51 10.23 -7.39 -6.65
N VAL A 52 10.60 -6.63 -7.69
CA VAL A 52 9.63 -5.93 -8.56
C VAL A 52 8.73 -6.94 -9.27
N CYS A 53 9.29 -7.99 -9.87
CA CYS A 53 8.52 -9.01 -10.60
C CYS A 53 7.54 -9.74 -9.68
N SER A 54 8.01 -10.27 -8.55
CA SER A 54 7.16 -11.00 -7.60
C SER A 54 6.05 -10.12 -7.04
N LEU A 55 6.36 -8.87 -6.66
CA LEU A 55 5.36 -7.94 -6.14
C LEU A 55 4.33 -7.54 -7.20
N ASN A 56 4.78 -7.28 -8.43
CA ASN A 56 3.90 -6.90 -9.53
C ASN A 56 2.91 -8.00 -9.87
N ASP A 57 3.34 -9.27 -9.84
CA ASP A 57 2.49 -10.42 -10.10
C ASP A 57 1.45 -10.60 -9.00
N PHE A 58 1.88 -10.69 -7.74
CA PHE A 58 0.99 -10.99 -6.60
C PHE A 58 -0.05 -9.89 -6.36
N TYR A 59 0.31 -8.63 -6.62
CA TYR A 59 -0.62 -7.50 -6.47
C TYR A 59 -1.27 -7.04 -7.78
N SER A 60 -0.94 -7.68 -8.90
CA SER A 60 -1.41 -7.32 -10.24
C SER A 60 -1.28 -5.81 -10.52
N THR A 61 -0.09 -5.24 -10.29
CA THR A 61 0.14 -3.79 -10.40
C THR A 61 0.26 -3.29 -11.84
N ASN A 62 0.19 -4.18 -12.83
CA ASN A 62 0.22 -3.90 -14.27
C ASN A 62 1.48 -3.14 -14.73
N ILE A 63 2.64 -3.45 -14.13
CA ILE A 63 3.93 -2.96 -14.61
C ILE A 63 4.33 -3.80 -15.83
N PHE A 64 4.41 -3.16 -17.00
CA PHE A 64 4.82 -3.82 -18.24
C PHE A 64 6.34 -4.00 -18.37
N SER A 65 7.13 -3.11 -17.76
CA SER A 65 8.59 -3.20 -17.77
C SER A 65 9.15 -3.19 -16.34
N PRO A 66 9.18 -4.37 -15.67
CA PRO A 66 9.78 -4.50 -14.35
C PRO A 66 11.24 -4.03 -14.31
N PHE A 67 11.99 -4.25 -15.40
CA PHE A 67 13.37 -3.81 -15.55
C PHE A 67 13.56 -2.29 -15.34
N LEU A 68 12.72 -1.46 -15.98
CA LEU A 68 12.82 -0.01 -15.83
C LEU A 68 12.52 0.45 -14.40
N VAL A 69 11.52 -0.17 -13.76
CA VAL A 69 11.16 0.12 -12.37
C VAL A 69 12.28 -0.30 -11.41
N ALA A 70 12.86 -1.47 -11.61
CA ALA A 70 13.98 -1.96 -10.79
C ALA A 70 15.22 -1.05 -10.93
N LYS A 71 15.58 -0.69 -12.17
CA LYS A 71 16.70 0.23 -12.44
C LYS A 71 16.49 1.58 -11.77
N HIS A 72 15.25 2.10 -11.81
CA HIS A 72 14.88 3.34 -11.14
C HIS A 72 15.06 3.25 -9.62
N ILE A 73 14.59 2.17 -8.99
CA ILE A 73 14.72 1.97 -7.54
C ILE A 73 16.19 1.91 -7.11
N VAL A 74 17.02 1.14 -7.82
CA VAL A 74 18.46 1.04 -7.51
C VAL A 74 19.13 2.41 -7.63
N ALA A 75 18.81 3.17 -8.67
CA ALA A 75 19.38 4.50 -8.88
C ALA A 75 19.02 5.51 -7.78
N LEU A 76 17.89 5.34 -7.09
CA LEU A 76 17.46 6.20 -5.99
C LEU A 76 18.21 5.96 -4.67
N ASN A 77 18.95 4.84 -4.54
CA ASN A 77 19.70 4.47 -3.34
C ASN A 77 18.90 4.63 -2.04
N ILE A 78 17.79 3.87 -1.93
CA ILE A 78 16.72 4.17 -0.99
C ILE A 78 16.92 3.63 0.43
N ASP A 79 17.86 2.71 0.66
CA ASP A 79 17.91 1.90 1.90
C ASP A 79 17.97 2.73 3.18
N ALA A 80 18.91 3.68 3.26
CA ALA A 80 19.04 4.55 4.44
C ALA A 80 17.80 5.42 4.68
N ARG A 81 17.24 5.98 3.60
CA ARG A 81 16.03 6.82 3.66
C ARG A 81 14.80 6.00 4.07
N LEU A 82 14.68 4.78 3.56
CA LEU A 82 13.60 3.86 3.87
C LEU A 82 13.65 3.43 5.35
N GLN A 83 14.84 3.15 5.88
CA GLN A 83 15.03 2.86 7.32
C GLN A 83 14.68 4.06 8.21
N SER A 84 15.00 5.28 7.76
CA SER A 84 14.66 6.51 8.49
C SER A 84 13.18 6.90 8.45
N GLY A 85 12.36 6.21 7.64
CA GLY A 85 10.94 6.48 7.49
C GLY A 85 10.62 7.69 6.61
N ASP A 86 11.50 8.01 5.65
CA ASP A 86 11.26 9.07 4.67
C ASP A 86 10.06 8.72 3.76
N LEU A 87 8.99 9.48 3.91
CA LEU A 87 7.73 9.27 3.20
C LEU A 87 7.76 9.77 1.75
N SER A 88 8.68 10.68 1.41
CA SER A 88 8.79 11.24 0.06
C SER A 88 9.23 10.18 -0.96
N LEU A 89 10.00 9.19 -0.52
CA LEU A 89 10.45 8.05 -1.31
C LEU A 89 9.34 7.35 -2.07
N VAL A 90 8.15 7.23 -1.49
CA VAL A 90 7.04 6.53 -2.15
C VAL A 90 6.65 7.22 -3.45
N ASN A 91 6.56 8.56 -3.43
CA ASN A 91 6.22 9.33 -4.63
C ASN A 91 7.38 9.35 -5.64
N GLU A 92 8.64 9.33 -5.18
CA GLU A 92 9.83 9.22 -6.03
C GLU A 92 9.91 7.86 -6.74
N ILE A 93 9.75 6.75 -6.00
CA ILE A 93 9.69 5.38 -6.54
C ILE A 93 8.54 5.24 -7.53
N ALA A 94 7.40 5.87 -7.24
CA ALA A 94 6.22 5.79 -8.09
C ALA A 94 6.43 6.44 -9.46
N ASN A 95 7.21 7.52 -9.56
CA ASN A 95 7.33 8.29 -10.78
C ASN A 95 8.49 7.80 -11.65
N VAL A 96 8.20 6.86 -12.56
CA VAL A 96 9.21 6.21 -13.40
C VAL A 96 9.17 6.79 -14.82
N THR A 97 10.30 7.31 -15.28
CA THR A 97 10.47 7.75 -16.67
C THR A 97 10.65 6.52 -17.58
N VAL A 98 9.72 6.31 -18.51
CA VAL A 98 9.71 5.15 -19.43
C VAL A 98 10.18 5.51 -20.84
N SER A 99 10.20 6.80 -21.19
CA SER A 99 10.84 7.35 -22.37
C SER A 99 11.11 8.85 -22.15
N THR A 100 11.82 9.51 -23.07
CA THR A 100 12.26 10.91 -22.96
C THR A 100 11.15 11.88 -22.49
N ASP A 101 9.92 11.71 -22.98
CA ASP A 101 8.79 12.59 -22.68
C ASP A 101 7.65 11.91 -21.91
N LYS A 102 7.87 10.68 -21.40
CA LYS A 102 6.82 9.90 -20.75
C LYS A 102 7.27 9.38 -19.40
N SER A 103 6.57 9.82 -18.36
CA SER A 103 6.64 9.22 -17.04
C SER A 103 5.31 8.55 -16.69
N ILE A 104 5.40 7.39 -16.05
CA ILE A 104 4.24 6.64 -15.56
C ILE A 104 4.30 6.64 -14.04
N ASN A 105 3.15 6.90 -13.42
CA ASN A 105 3.03 6.91 -11.97
C ASN A 105 2.51 5.56 -11.45
N PHE A 106 3.42 4.74 -10.91
CA PHE A 106 3.16 3.45 -10.29
C PHE A 106 2.88 3.55 -8.78
N TYR A 107 2.10 4.55 -8.35
CA TYR A 107 1.84 4.83 -6.93
C TYR A 107 1.42 3.62 -6.09
N SER A 108 0.45 2.85 -6.58
CA SER A 108 -0.04 1.65 -5.89
C SER A 108 1.07 0.63 -5.64
N PHE A 109 1.95 0.43 -6.63
CA PHE A 109 3.12 -0.43 -6.49
C PHE A 109 4.12 0.13 -5.49
N ALA A 110 4.48 1.41 -5.59
CA ALA A 110 5.46 2.05 -4.71
C ALA A 110 5.06 1.95 -3.23
N THR A 111 3.78 2.14 -2.90
CA THR A 111 3.29 1.95 -1.53
C THR A 111 3.49 0.52 -1.01
N LYS A 112 3.24 -0.48 -1.86
CA LYS A 112 3.42 -1.90 -1.53
C LYS A 112 4.88 -2.25 -1.36
N TYR A 113 5.73 -1.75 -2.25
CA TYR A 113 7.17 -1.96 -2.21
C TYR A 113 7.76 -1.49 -0.88
N CYS A 114 7.42 -0.25 -0.48
CA CYS A 114 7.89 0.30 0.79
C CYS A 114 7.25 -0.42 2.00
N SER A 115 5.98 -0.81 1.90
CA SER A 115 5.29 -1.57 2.95
C SER A 115 5.93 -2.93 3.21
N HIS A 116 6.36 -3.65 2.17
CA HIS A 116 7.00 -4.96 2.36
C HIS A 116 8.36 -4.87 3.06
N HIS A 117 9.09 -3.77 2.88
CA HIS A 117 10.26 -3.48 3.71
C HIS A 117 9.89 -3.04 5.13
N GLN A 118 8.97 -2.07 5.27
CA GLN A 118 8.67 -1.38 6.54
C GLN A 118 7.14 -1.24 6.76
N PRO A 119 6.43 -2.33 7.11
CA PRO A 119 4.96 -2.38 7.03
C PRO A 119 4.22 -1.51 8.04
N VAL A 120 4.86 -1.17 9.17
CA VAL A 120 4.27 -0.28 10.18
C VAL A 120 4.40 1.18 9.78
N LEU A 121 5.45 1.53 9.04
CA LEU A 121 5.73 2.90 8.62
C LEU A 121 5.03 3.26 7.32
N TYR A 122 4.90 2.30 6.40
CA TYR A 122 4.42 2.54 5.05
C TYR A 122 3.09 1.82 4.79
N PRO A 123 1.93 2.46 5.05
CA PRO A 123 0.64 1.93 4.64
C PRO A 123 0.53 1.80 3.12
N ILE A 124 -0.15 0.74 2.68
CA ILE A 124 -0.44 0.43 1.30
C ILE A 124 -1.59 1.31 0.81
N PHE A 125 -1.52 1.74 -0.45
CA PHE A 125 -2.63 2.38 -1.13
C PHE A 125 -3.10 1.53 -2.32
N ASP A 126 -4.41 1.44 -2.50
CA ASP A 126 -5.03 0.97 -3.73
C ASP A 126 -6.43 1.57 -3.97
N SER A 127 -7.12 1.09 -5.01
CA SER A 127 -8.46 1.57 -5.37
C SER A 127 -9.53 1.22 -4.33
N PHE A 128 -9.40 0.12 -3.59
CA PHE A 128 -10.36 -0.28 -2.56
C PHE A 128 -10.25 0.64 -1.35
N VAL A 129 -9.02 0.93 -0.92
CA VAL A 129 -8.76 1.89 0.16
C VAL A 129 -9.27 3.29 -0.22
N GLU A 130 -8.99 3.75 -1.44
CA GLU A 130 -9.51 5.03 -1.96
C GLU A 130 -11.03 5.11 -1.86
N LYS A 131 -11.74 4.07 -2.32
CA LYS A 131 -13.21 4.04 -2.32
C LYS A 131 -13.79 4.08 -0.91
N LEU A 132 -13.25 3.32 0.04
CA LEU A 132 -13.71 3.33 1.43
C LEU A 132 -13.44 4.66 2.11
N LEU A 133 -12.23 5.21 2.00
CA LEU A 133 -11.90 6.50 2.58
C LEU A 133 -12.82 7.60 2.04
N MET A 134 -13.07 7.60 0.72
CA MET A 134 -14.00 8.54 0.11
C MET A 134 -15.46 8.32 0.54
N TYR A 135 -15.88 7.08 0.78
CA TYR A 135 -17.20 6.76 1.31
C TYR A 135 -17.39 7.33 2.72
N PHE A 136 -16.51 6.98 3.65
CA PHE A 136 -16.58 7.44 5.03
C PHE A 136 -16.38 8.95 5.15
N LYS A 137 -15.56 9.55 4.28
CA LYS A 137 -15.42 11.00 4.17
C LYS A 137 -16.76 11.67 3.87
N ARG A 138 -17.55 11.13 2.95
CA ARG A 138 -18.86 11.71 2.59
C ARG A 138 -19.91 11.47 3.66
N ARG A 139 -19.96 10.25 4.21
CA ARG A 139 -20.98 9.84 5.17
C ARG A 139 -20.76 10.45 6.56
N ASP A 140 -19.56 10.27 7.10
CA ASP A 140 -19.25 10.58 8.50
C ASP A 140 -18.47 11.89 8.66
N LYS A 141 -17.98 12.46 7.54
CA LYS A 141 -17.19 13.69 7.52
C LYS A 141 -15.97 13.63 8.45
N PHE A 142 -15.35 12.45 8.58
CA PHE A 142 -14.29 12.19 9.55
C PHE A 142 -13.07 13.12 9.42
N TYR A 143 -12.76 13.57 8.20
CA TYR A 143 -11.68 14.52 7.92
C TYR A 143 -11.93 15.25 6.60
N LYS A 144 -11.53 16.53 6.55
CA LYS A 144 -11.61 17.35 5.32
C LYS A 144 -10.33 17.17 4.51
N PHE A 145 -10.45 16.58 3.34
CA PHE A 145 -9.38 16.42 2.34
C PHE A 145 -9.98 16.32 0.94
N TYR A 146 -9.16 16.43 -0.10
CA TYR A 146 -9.56 16.20 -1.49
C TYR A 146 -9.06 14.85 -1.99
N LYS A 147 -9.75 14.30 -3.00
CA LYS A 147 -9.40 12.98 -3.56
C LYS A 147 -7.94 12.92 -4.05
N TYR A 148 -7.45 13.98 -4.69
CA TYR A 148 -6.07 14.02 -5.19
C TYR A 148 -5.01 13.95 -4.08
N GLU A 149 -5.35 14.35 -2.85
CA GLU A 149 -4.42 14.30 -1.71
C GLU A 149 -4.13 12.86 -1.26
N LEU A 150 -4.94 11.88 -1.69
CA LEU A 150 -4.64 10.47 -1.48
C LEU A 150 -3.43 9.97 -2.30
N ARG A 151 -2.97 10.76 -3.28
CA ARG A 151 -1.79 10.47 -4.13
C ARG A 151 -0.52 11.17 -3.67
N ASP A 152 -0.61 12.01 -2.67
CA ASP A 152 0.53 12.52 -1.91
C ASP A 152 0.70 11.61 -0.68
N TYR A 153 1.82 10.92 -0.58
CA TYR A 153 1.96 9.85 0.41
C TYR A 153 1.94 10.36 1.86
N SER A 154 2.53 11.52 2.10
CA SER A 154 2.54 12.16 3.42
C SER A 154 1.13 12.56 3.84
N LYS A 155 0.37 13.17 2.91
CA LYS A 155 -1.04 13.50 3.14
C LYS A 155 -1.90 12.25 3.32
N TYR A 156 -1.69 11.22 2.51
CA TYR A 156 -2.39 9.95 2.61
C TYR A 156 -2.20 9.30 3.99
N LYS A 157 -0.96 9.17 4.46
CA LYS A 157 -0.68 8.64 5.81
C LYS A 157 -1.34 9.45 6.91
N ASN A 158 -1.37 10.79 6.78
CA ASN A 158 -2.10 11.64 7.71
C ASN A 158 -3.62 11.41 7.65
N ILE A 159 -4.21 11.25 6.46
CA ILE A 159 -5.64 10.92 6.29
C ILE A 159 -5.98 9.60 6.98
N LEU A 160 -5.14 8.56 6.85
CA LEU A 160 -5.32 7.30 7.57
C LEU A 160 -5.25 7.48 9.09
N LYS A 161 -4.29 8.27 9.60
CA LYS A 161 -4.23 8.59 11.04
C LYS A 161 -5.48 9.35 11.51
N LYS A 162 -6.02 10.27 10.70
CA LYS A 162 -7.28 10.97 11.02
C LYS A 162 -8.47 10.01 11.01
N PHE A 163 -8.52 9.07 10.08
CA PHE A 163 -9.51 8.00 10.05
C PHE A 163 -9.43 7.14 11.32
N GLN A 164 -8.25 6.65 11.65
CA GLN A 164 -7.98 5.83 12.84
C GLN A 164 -8.44 6.51 14.13
N ASN A 165 -8.05 7.78 14.33
CA ASN A 165 -8.43 8.58 15.49
C ASN A 165 -9.95 8.81 15.56
N TYR A 166 -10.60 9.17 14.45
CA TYR A 166 -12.03 9.47 14.42
C TYR A 166 -12.89 8.27 14.83
N TYR A 167 -12.48 7.05 14.47
CA TYR A 167 -13.18 5.81 14.85
C TYR A 167 -12.62 5.16 16.12
N SER A 168 -11.72 5.83 16.86
CA SER A 168 -11.09 5.29 18.07
C SER A 168 -10.42 3.92 17.85
N LEU A 169 -9.68 3.78 16.75
CA LEU A 169 -9.02 2.56 16.30
C LEU A 169 -7.50 2.56 16.57
N ASN A 170 -7.05 3.36 17.54
CA ASN A 170 -5.62 3.54 17.84
C ASN A 170 -4.94 2.28 18.38
N ASP A 171 -5.73 1.30 18.83
CA ASP A 171 -5.26 -0.03 19.25
C ASP A 171 -4.71 -0.87 18.07
N PHE A 172 -5.07 -0.53 16.83
CA PHE A 172 -4.62 -1.24 15.63
C PHE A 172 -3.56 -0.42 14.92
N ASN A 173 -2.50 -1.04 14.43
CA ASN A 173 -1.53 -0.34 13.58
C ASN A 173 -2.09 -0.12 12.15
N LEU A 174 -1.37 0.66 11.34
CA LEU A 174 -1.82 0.97 9.98
C LEU A 174 -1.86 -0.26 9.05
N LYS A 175 -1.03 -1.28 9.29
CA LYS A 175 -1.07 -2.54 8.52
C LYS A 175 -2.36 -3.32 8.79
N GLU A 176 -2.78 -3.38 10.04
CA GLU A 176 -4.05 -4.00 10.44
C GLU A 176 -5.25 -3.23 9.87
N LEU A 177 -5.17 -1.89 9.91
CA LEU A 177 -6.18 -1.04 9.29
C LEU A 177 -6.26 -1.25 7.78
N ASP A 178 -5.13 -1.41 7.10
CA ASP A 178 -5.08 -1.70 5.66
C ASP A 178 -5.74 -3.04 5.32
N LYS A 179 -5.51 -4.11 6.12
CA LYS A 179 -6.21 -5.40 5.95
C LYS A 179 -7.73 -5.23 6.00
N TYR A 180 -8.23 -4.41 6.93
CA TYR A 180 -9.65 -4.08 7.01
C TYR A 180 -10.12 -3.30 5.78
N LEU A 181 -9.43 -2.21 5.44
CA LEU A 181 -9.82 -1.34 4.33
C LEU A 181 -9.82 -2.09 2.99
N TRP A 182 -8.85 -2.97 2.79
CA TRP A 182 -8.79 -3.79 1.59
C TRP A 182 -9.95 -4.79 1.52
N GLN A 183 -10.18 -5.58 2.57
CA GLN A 183 -11.24 -6.59 2.59
C GLN A 183 -12.63 -5.98 2.46
N ALA A 184 -12.96 -4.98 3.29
CA ALA A 184 -14.24 -4.28 3.20
C ALA A 184 -14.39 -3.58 1.84
N GLY A 185 -13.31 -3.01 1.30
CA GLY A 185 -13.37 -2.35 -0.01
C GLY A 185 -13.62 -3.35 -1.15
N LYS A 186 -13.05 -4.55 -1.07
CA LYS A 186 -13.32 -5.66 -2.01
C LYS A 186 -14.76 -6.16 -1.91
N GLU A 187 -15.29 -6.31 -0.69
CA GLU A 187 -16.67 -6.75 -0.42
C GLU A 187 -17.71 -5.75 -0.94
N TYR A 188 -17.54 -4.46 -0.61
CA TYR A 188 -18.52 -3.43 -0.94
C TYR A 188 -18.31 -2.77 -2.30
N PHE A 189 -17.12 -2.86 -2.89
CA PHE A 189 -16.87 -2.28 -4.21
C PHE A 189 -16.23 -3.28 -5.18
N PRO A 190 -16.84 -4.46 -5.38
CA PRO A 190 -16.26 -5.52 -6.19
C PRO A 190 -15.93 -5.00 -7.59
N LYS A 191 -14.79 -5.44 -8.12
CA LYS A 191 -14.44 -5.17 -9.52
C LYS A 191 -15.48 -5.90 -10.38
N LYS A 192 -16.12 -5.15 -11.29
CA LYS A 192 -16.91 -5.75 -12.37
C LYS A 192 -15.90 -6.17 -13.44
N TYR A 193 -15.76 -7.47 -13.63
CA TYR A 193 -15.01 -8.06 -14.74
C TYR A 193 -15.98 -8.38 -15.88
#